data_AF-A0A972EJE1-F1
#
_entry.id   AF-A0A972EJE1-F1
#
_cell.length_a   1.000
_cell.length_b   1.000
_cell.length_c   1.000
_cell.angle_alpha   90.00
_cell.angle_beta   90.00
_cell.angle_gamma   90.00
#
_symmetry.space_group_name_H-M   'P 1'
#
loop_
_entity.id
_entity.type
_entity.pdbx_description
1 polymer ?
#
loop_
_entity_poly.entity_id
_entity_poly.type
_entity_poly.pdbx_seq_one_letter_code
_entity_poly.pdbx_strand_id
1 'polypeptide(L)' 'KLPGQMGNRRVTVRNLEIIEADVERNLLLVKGAVPGPRKGLVTISESTKQNK' A
#
# COMPACT_ATOMS: atom_id res chain seq x y z
N LYS A 1 25.21 8.74 11.73
CA LYS A 1 24.43 8.65 10.47
C LYS A 1 25.00 9.70 9.51
N LEU A 2 25.54 9.27 8.37
CA LEU A 2 26.01 10.19 7.33
C LEU A 2 24.82 10.63 6.46
N PRO A 3 24.85 11.85 5.90
CA PRO A 3 23.84 12.30 4.95
C PRO A 3 23.88 11.45 3.67
N GLY A 4 22.71 11.19 3.10
CA GLY A 4 22.54 10.40 1.88
C GLY A 4 21.13 10.56 1.30
N GLN A 5 20.89 10.01 0.11
CA GLN A 5 19.58 10.08 -0.54
C GLN A 5 18.52 9.34 0.29
N MET A 6 17.38 10.00 0.52
CA MET A 6 16.21 9.43 1.19
C MET A 6 15.05 9.31 0.20
N GLY A 7 14.38 8.16 0.18
CA GLY A 7 13.24 7.89 -0.68
C GLY A 7 13.58 6.96 -1.85
N ASN A 8 12.73 6.97 -2.88
CA ASN A 8 12.83 6.12 -4.08
C ASN A 8 13.18 4.64 -3.80
N ARG A 9 12.58 4.08 -2.74
CA ARG A 9 12.80 2.70 -2.34
C ARG A 9 11.45 1.99 -2.25
N ARG A 10 11.43 0.70 -2.58
CA ARG A 10 10.24 -0.13 -2.45
C ARG A 10 9.91 -0.30 -0.96
N VAL A 11 8.77 0.22 -0.55
CA VAL A 11 8.23 0.08 0.81
C VAL A 11 6.94 -0.73 0.73
N THR A 12 6.76 -1.68 1.66
CA THR A 12 5.53 -2.46 1.78
C THR A 12 4.89 -2.17 3.12
N VAL A 13 3.69 -1.61 3.08
CA VAL A 13 2.82 -1.46 4.25
C VAL A 13 1.99 -2.73 4.33
N ARG A 14 2.04 -3.43 5.46
CA ARG A 14 1.31 -4.69 5.70
C ARG A 14 0.11 -4.41 6.60
N ASN A 15 -0.84 -5.34 6.63
CA ASN A 15 -2.06 -5.30 7.46
C ASN A 15 -2.94 -4.07 7.19
N LEU A 16 -3.08 -3.69 5.92
CA LEU A 16 -4.09 -2.73 5.50
C LEU A 16 -5.43 -3.43 5.33
N GLU A 17 -6.48 -2.82 5.85
CA GLU A 17 -7.85 -3.33 5.79
C GLU A 17 -8.51 -2.84 4.49
N ILE A 18 -9.19 -3.74 3.76
CA ILE A 18 -10.00 -3.38 2.60
C ILE A 18 -11.41 -3.09 3.09
N ILE A 19 -11.86 -1.85 2.91
CA ILE A 19 -13.19 -1.41 3.37
C ILE A 19 -14.25 -1.81 2.36
N GLU A 20 -13.97 -1.58 1.07
CA GLU A 20 -14.94 -1.79 -0.01
C GLU A 20 -14.21 -2.11 -1.31
N ALA A 21 -14.83 -2.98 -2.11
CA ALA A 21 -14.41 -3.31 -3.46
C ALA A 21 -15.54 -2.96 -4.43
N ASP A 22 -15.35 -1.91 -5.22
CA ASP A 22 -16.27 -1.52 -6.28
C ASP A 22 -15.80 -2.17 -7.58
N VAL A 23 -16.46 -3.27 -7.94
CA VAL A 23 -16.14 -4.06 -9.15
C VAL A 23 -16.58 -3.33 -10.42
N GLU A 24 -17.61 -2.49 -10.36
CA GLU A 24 -18.11 -1.75 -11.52
C GLU A 24 -17.09 -0.71 -12.00
N ARG A 25 -16.43 -0.04 -11.04
CA ARG A 25 -15.41 0.98 -11.32
C ARG A 25 -13.98 0.44 -11.24
N ASN A 26 -13.80 -0.85 -10.92
CA ASN A 26 -12.51 -1.48 -10.62
C ASN A 26 -11.71 -0.71 -9.56
N LEU A 27 -12.39 -0.24 -8.51
CA LEU A 27 -11.80 0.53 -7.41
C LEU A 27 -11.74 -0.32 -6.14
N LEU A 28 -10.64 -0.16 -5.39
CA LEU A 28 -10.46 -0.76 -4.08
C LEU A 28 -10.27 0.35 -3.04
N LEU A 29 -11.15 0.39 -2.04
CA LEU A 29 -11.03 1.30 -0.91
C LEU A 29 -10.20 0.62 0.18
N VAL A 30 -9.01 1.15 0.42
CA VAL A 30 -8.08 0.64 1.42
C VAL A 30 -8.01 1.62 2.58
N LYS A 31 -8.15 1.11 3.81
CA LYS A 31 -7.99 1.88 5.04
C LYS A 31 -6.51 2.06 5.34
N GLY A 32 -6.04 3.31 5.26
CA GLY A 32 -4.68 3.69 5.64
C GLY A 32 -3.92 4.39 4.52
N ALA A 33 -2.59 4.35 4.59
CA ALA A 33 -1.70 5.03 3.66
C ALA A 33 -1.01 4.04 2.71
N VAL A 34 -1.11 4.31 1.42
CA VAL A 34 -0.38 3.60 0.36
C VAL A 34 0.92 4.35 0.07
N PRO A 35 2.08 3.65 0.00
CA PRO A 35 3.35 4.29 -0.27
C PRO A 35 3.43 4.80 -1.72
N GLY A 36 4.02 5.97 -1.90
CA GLY A 36 4.27 6.56 -3.21
C GLY A 36 3.29 7.69 -3.58
N PRO A 37 3.49 8.32 -4.75
CA PRO A 37 2.64 9.40 -5.23
C PRO A 37 1.29 8.88 -5.75
N ARG A 38 0.32 9.79 -5.89
CA ARG A 38 -0.96 9.51 -6.55
C ARG A 38 -0.73 9.04 -7.99
N LYS A 39 -1.52 8.06 -8.45
CA LYS A 39 -1.38 7.41 -9.77
C LYS A 39 -0.06 6.63 -9.97
N GLY A 40 0.69 6.35 -8.90
CA GLY A 40 1.85 5.46 -8.93
C GLY A 40 1.43 4.00 -9.11
N LEU A 41 2.33 3.19 -9.67
CA LEU A 41 2.13 1.74 -9.77
C LEU A 41 2.30 1.11 -8.39
N VAL A 42 1.30 0.34 -7.97
CA VAL A 42 1.30 -0.38 -6.70
C VAL A 42 0.99 -1.85 -6.94
N THR A 43 1.56 -2.73 -6.12
CA THR A 43 1.29 -4.16 -6.14
C THR A 43 0.54 -4.53 -4.87
N ILE A 44 -0.64 -5.11 -5.01
CA ILE A 44 -1.45 -5.61 -3.90
C ILE A 44 -1.20 -7.12 -3.81
N SER A 45 -0.89 -7.59 -2.61
CA SER A 45 -0.69 -9.02 -2.30
C SER A 45 -1.29 -9.32 -0.94
N GLU A 46 -1.72 -10.56 -0.73
CA GLU A 46 -2.22 -11.01 0.57
C GLU A 46 -1.18 -10.80 1.68
N SER A 47 -1.63 -10.36 2.86
CA SER A 47 -0.73 -10.16 3.99
C SER A 47 -0.33 -11.51 4.59
N THR A 48 0.98 -11.78 4.64
CA THR A 48 1.51 -12.98 5.30
C THR A 48 1.46 -12.90 6.83
N LYS A 49 1.11 -11.74 7.40
CA LYS A 49 0.93 -11.55 8.83
C LYS A 49 -0.56 -11.40 9.14
N GLN A 50 -1.13 -12.41 9.76
CA GLN A 50 -2.46 -12.35 10.37
C GLN A 50 -2.28 -11.80 11.80
N ASN A 51 -2.88 -10.64 12.10
CA ASN A 51 -3.08 -10.27 13.51
C ASN A 51 -4.18 -11.20 14.05
N LYS A 52 -3.84 -12.04 15.03
CA LYS A 52 -4.81 -12.81 15.82
C LYS A 52 -5.66 -11.88 16.67
#